data_AF-A0A9X0R576-F1
#
_entry.id   AF-A0A9X0R576-F1
#
_cell.length_a   1.000
_cell.length_b   1.000
_cell.length_c   1.000
_cell.angle_alpha   90.00
_cell.angle_beta   90.00
_cell.angle_gamma   90.00
#
_symmetry.space_group_name_H-M   'P 1'
#
loop_
_entity.id
_entity.type
_entity.pdbx_description
1 polymer ?
#
loop_
_entity_poly.entity_id
_entity_poly.type
_entity_poly.pdbx_seq_one_letter_code
_entity_poly.pdbx_strand_id
1 'polypeptide(L)'
;MEALDDNTRALAAVAYGEGSVNDVFEEMAGIANVLVRQQKARGYKTVSGFIAANKTYAFAAHDGNQRYGRLMKAKLARINADAGMKAAVKAALNALSDKGKDYANGGYFWDGADVKSNYAKHPKVVKGIHFTDESHNIYQIANKDVPGEEFYRDKDNKLTKTSRGKWDYVYESTAAWGGTIFWKYNDNFLKATGNKPHN
;
A
#
# COMPACT_ATOMS: atom_id res chain seq x y z
N MET A 1 11.29 -30.63 -4.70
CA MET A 1 10.55 -29.44 -4.22
C MET A 1 10.86 -28.31 -5.18
N GLU A 2 9.89 -27.94 -6.02
CA GLU A 2 10.04 -26.90 -7.04
C GLU A 2 10.25 -25.53 -6.39
N ALA A 3 11.10 -24.70 -6.99
CA ALA A 3 11.37 -23.35 -6.51
C ALA A 3 10.08 -22.49 -6.53
N LEU A 4 10.01 -21.48 -5.65
CA LEU A 4 8.98 -20.43 -5.77
C LEU A 4 9.12 -19.75 -7.13
N ASP A 5 8.00 -19.52 -7.81
CA ASP A 5 7.97 -18.68 -9.00
C ASP A 5 8.35 -17.23 -8.66
N ASP A 6 8.77 -16.48 -9.69
CA ASP A 6 9.31 -15.13 -9.53
C ASP A 6 8.30 -14.15 -8.94
N ASN A 7 6.99 -14.29 -9.24
CA ASN A 7 5.97 -13.41 -8.70
C ASN A 7 5.80 -13.65 -7.20
N THR A 8 5.62 -14.91 -6.81
CA THR A 8 5.47 -15.29 -5.39
C THR A 8 6.71 -14.87 -4.60
N ARG A 9 7.91 -15.12 -5.13
CA ARG A 9 9.17 -14.78 -4.45
C ARG A 9 9.35 -13.27 -4.29
N ALA A 10 9.19 -12.49 -5.37
CA ALA A 10 9.37 -11.04 -5.32
C ALA A 10 8.35 -10.39 -4.38
N LEU A 11 7.08 -10.80 -4.47
CA LEU A 11 6.01 -10.27 -3.63
C LEU A 11 6.22 -10.60 -2.15
N ALA A 12 6.56 -11.86 -1.84
CA ALA A 12 6.87 -12.27 -0.48
C ALA A 12 8.09 -11.52 0.08
N ALA A 13 9.12 -11.30 -0.74
CA ALA A 13 10.31 -10.57 -0.30
C ALA A 13 9.99 -9.11 0.04
N VAL A 14 9.18 -8.41 -0.75
CA VAL A 14 8.76 -7.03 -0.44
C VAL A 14 7.90 -7.02 0.82
N ALA A 15 6.90 -7.89 0.92
CA ALA A 15 6.05 -7.97 2.12
C ALA A 15 6.87 -8.24 3.39
N TYR A 16 7.86 -9.13 3.32
CA TYR A 16 8.78 -9.42 4.42
C TYR A 16 9.76 -8.26 4.71
N GLY A 17 10.11 -7.47 3.71
CA GLY A 17 11.03 -6.34 3.85
C GLY A 17 10.37 -5.08 4.42
N GLU A 18 9.16 -4.79 3.96
CA GLU A 18 8.35 -3.61 4.32
C GLU A 18 7.53 -3.83 5.60
N GLY A 19 7.15 -5.08 5.88
CA GLY A 19 6.42 -5.42 7.10
C GLY A 19 7.27 -5.22 8.36
N SER A 20 6.60 -4.99 9.49
CA SER A 20 7.27 -4.85 10.78
C SER A 20 8.07 -6.10 11.16
N VAL A 21 9.03 -5.94 12.08
CA VAL A 21 9.88 -7.04 12.59
C VAL A 21 9.12 -8.09 13.41
N ASN A 22 7.83 -7.85 13.67
CA ASN A 22 6.97 -8.75 14.40
C ASN A 22 6.40 -9.89 13.54
N ASP A 23 6.69 -9.90 12.24
CA ASP A 23 6.28 -10.97 11.31
C ASP A 23 4.76 -11.23 11.30
N VAL A 24 3.96 -10.17 11.43
CA VAL A 24 2.49 -10.24 11.44
C VAL A 24 1.98 -10.63 10.05
N PHE A 25 1.25 -11.74 9.98
CA PHE A 25 0.76 -12.27 8.71
C PHE A 25 -0.18 -11.29 8.00
N GLU A 26 -1.14 -10.71 8.72
CA GLU A 26 -2.14 -9.78 8.17
C GLU A 26 -1.50 -8.50 7.61
N GLU A 27 -0.42 -8.04 8.24
CA GLU A 27 0.38 -6.90 7.78
C GLU A 27 1.05 -7.22 6.44
N MET A 28 1.80 -8.32 6.38
CA MET A 28 2.47 -8.76 5.15
C MET A 28 1.45 -9.08 4.05
N ALA A 29 0.31 -9.67 4.39
CA ALA A 29 -0.77 -9.93 3.44
C ALA A 29 -1.38 -8.63 2.91
N GLY A 30 -1.62 -7.63 3.77
CA GLY A 30 -2.10 -6.32 3.36
C GLY A 30 -1.14 -5.63 2.40
N ILE A 31 0.17 -5.60 2.71
CA ILE A 31 1.20 -5.04 1.82
C ILE A 31 1.19 -5.77 0.47
N ALA A 32 1.14 -7.11 0.50
CA ALA A 32 1.07 -7.92 -0.72
C ALA A 32 -0.22 -7.63 -1.53
N ASN A 33 -1.37 -7.46 -0.87
CA ASN A 33 -2.62 -7.09 -1.53
C ASN A 33 -2.52 -5.73 -2.22
N VAL A 34 -1.91 -4.72 -1.58
CA VAL A 34 -1.69 -3.39 -2.20
C VAL A 34 -0.83 -3.52 -3.46
N LEU A 35 0.28 -4.25 -3.40
CA LEU A 35 1.18 -4.42 -4.54
C LEU A 35 0.51 -5.09 -5.74
N VAL A 36 -0.26 -6.17 -5.52
CA VAL A 36 -1.02 -6.84 -6.58
C VAL A 36 -2.10 -5.90 -7.15
N ARG A 37 -2.78 -5.14 -6.29
CA ARG A 37 -3.79 -4.15 -6.72
C ARG A 37 -3.16 -3.05 -7.58
N GLN A 38 -2.01 -2.53 -7.17
CA GLN A 38 -1.26 -1.52 -7.93
C GLN A 38 -0.77 -2.05 -9.27
N GLN A 39 -0.23 -3.27 -9.28
CA GLN A 39 0.18 -3.96 -10.51
C GLN A 39 -0.98 -4.07 -11.50
N LYS A 40 -2.14 -4.58 -11.06
CA LYS A 40 -3.34 -4.73 -11.90
C LYS A 40 -3.85 -3.38 -12.40
N ALA A 41 -3.97 -2.41 -11.50
CA ALA A 41 -4.50 -1.08 -11.81
C ALA A 41 -3.64 -0.31 -12.82
N ARG A 42 -2.33 -0.59 -12.85
CA ARG A 42 -1.35 0.04 -13.75
C ARG A 42 -1.06 -0.80 -15.01
N GLY A 43 -1.75 -1.93 -15.20
CA GLY A 43 -1.67 -2.74 -16.42
C GLY A 43 -0.37 -3.55 -16.58
N TYR A 44 0.40 -3.76 -15.52
CA TYR A 44 1.57 -4.62 -15.56
C TYR A 44 1.15 -6.08 -15.70
N LYS A 45 1.87 -6.89 -16.49
CA LYS A 45 1.56 -8.32 -16.67
C LYS A 45 1.88 -9.17 -15.43
N THR A 46 2.91 -8.78 -14.68
CA THR A 46 3.44 -9.53 -13.54
C THR A 46 3.72 -8.60 -12.37
N VAL A 47 3.57 -9.10 -11.15
CA VAL A 47 3.88 -8.32 -9.93
C VAL A 47 5.38 -8.13 -9.76
N SER A 48 6.20 -9.12 -10.14
CA SER A 48 7.66 -8.98 -10.17
C SER A 48 8.09 -7.87 -11.14
N GLY A 49 7.47 -7.76 -12.31
CA GLY A 49 7.71 -6.68 -13.27
C GLY A 49 7.29 -5.32 -12.75
N PHE A 50 6.16 -5.24 -12.03
CA PHE A 50 5.73 -4.02 -11.35
C PHE A 50 6.72 -3.57 -10.27
N ILE A 51 7.12 -4.48 -9.37
CA ILE A 51 8.08 -4.23 -8.29
C ILE A 51 9.44 -3.76 -8.83
N ALA A 52 9.93 -4.40 -9.90
CA ALA A 52 11.19 -4.03 -10.54
C ALA A 52 11.14 -2.62 -11.15
N ALA A 53 10.00 -2.22 -11.72
CA ALA A 53 9.85 -0.93 -12.39
C ALA A 53 9.52 0.24 -11.44
N ASN A 54 8.90 -0.02 -10.28
CA ASN A 54 8.33 1.03 -9.42
C ASN A 54 8.97 1.09 -8.04
N LYS A 55 9.94 2.00 -7.89
CA LYS A 55 10.67 2.20 -6.63
C LYS A 55 9.80 2.72 -5.49
N THR A 56 8.79 3.53 -5.79
CA THR A 56 7.92 4.19 -4.78
C THR A 56 7.01 3.22 -4.01
N TYR A 57 6.76 2.02 -4.55
CA TYR A 57 5.91 1.02 -3.91
C TYR A 57 6.70 -0.19 -3.40
N ALA A 58 8.00 -0.26 -3.63
CA ALA A 58 8.80 -1.40 -3.23
C ALA A 58 10.19 -0.95 -2.78
N PHE A 59 10.25 -0.03 -1.83
CA PHE A 59 11.52 0.54 -1.36
C PHE A 59 12.50 -0.56 -0.95
N ALA A 60 12.01 -1.58 -0.22
CA ALA A 60 12.78 -2.74 0.21
C ALA A 60 13.44 -3.51 -0.95
N ALA A 61 12.89 -3.46 -2.16
CA ALA A 61 13.48 -4.09 -3.34
C ALA A 61 14.65 -3.30 -3.93
N HIS A 62 14.79 -2.01 -3.59
CA HIS A 62 15.72 -1.07 -4.22
C HIS A 62 16.72 -0.43 -3.24
N ASP A 63 16.46 -0.46 -1.94
CA ASP A 63 17.26 0.21 -0.89
C ASP A 63 18.31 -0.68 -0.20
N GLY A 64 18.37 -1.96 -0.58
CA GLY A 64 19.26 -2.93 0.05
C GLY A 64 18.73 -3.52 1.36
N ASN A 65 17.41 -3.43 1.62
CA ASN A 65 16.75 -3.99 2.79
C ASN A 65 17.17 -5.45 3.02
N GLN A 66 17.74 -5.69 4.21
CA GLN A 66 18.33 -6.98 4.54
C GLN A 66 17.30 -8.11 4.53
N ARG A 67 16.07 -7.84 4.98
CA ARG A 67 14.99 -8.84 5.04
C ARG A 67 14.53 -9.24 3.64
N TYR A 68 14.32 -8.26 2.76
CA TYR A 68 14.05 -8.50 1.34
C TYR A 68 15.15 -9.38 0.72
N GLY A 69 16.41 -8.96 0.86
CA GLY A 69 17.56 -9.69 0.32
C GLY A 69 17.68 -11.11 0.89
N ARG A 70 17.35 -11.30 2.17
CA ARG A 70 17.35 -12.60 2.84
C ARG A 70 16.35 -13.55 2.19
N LEU A 71 15.11 -13.11 1.97
CA LEU A 71 14.07 -13.96 1.37
C LEU A 71 14.39 -14.25 -0.09
N MET A 72 14.80 -13.24 -0.87
CA MET A 72 15.16 -13.41 -2.28
C MET A 72 16.22 -14.50 -2.49
N LYS A 73 17.25 -14.52 -1.63
CA LYS A 73 18.37 -15.50 -1.72
C LYS A 73 18.07 -16.84 -1.03
N ALA A 74 17.02 -16.93 -0.21
CA ALA A 74 16.75 -18.12 0.57
C ALA A 74 16.22 -19.28 -0.30
N LYS A 75 16.81 -20.46 -0.11
CA LYS A 75 16.26 -21.73 -0.61
C LYS A 75 14.99 -22.09 0.17
N LEU A 76 14.12 -22.91 -0.44
CA LEU A 76 12.85 -23.32 0.17
C LEU A 76 12.99 -23.92 1.57
N ALA A 77 14.00 -24.77 1.80
CA ALA A 77 14.24 -25.34 3.12
C ALA A 77 14.45 -24.26 4.20
N ARG A 78 15.16 -23.18 3.85
CA ARG A 78 15.37 -22.04 4.76
C ARG A 78 14.10 -21.22 4.95
N ILE A 79 13.34 -20.97 3.88
CA ILE A 79 12.04 -20.28 3.95
C ILE A 79 11.08 -21.04 4.87
N ASN A 80 11.02 -22.36 4.75
CA ASN A 80 10.11 -23.19 5.55
C ASN A 80 10.52 -23.29 7.02
N ALA A 81 11.82 -23.16 7.31
CA ALA A 81 12.36 -23.17 8.67
C ALA A 81 12.26 -21.81 9.38
N ASP A 82 11.93 -20.73 8.65
CA ASP A 82 11.85 -19.37 9.18
C ASP A 82 10.39 -18.89 9.19
N ALA A 83 9.84 -18.65 10.38
CA ALA A 83 8.42 -18.35 10.53
C ALA A 83 7.98 -17.09 9.75
N GLY A 84 8.80 -16.04 9.78
CA GLY A 84 8.53 -14.79 9.08
C GLY A 84 8.57 -14.94 7.56
N MET A 85 9.60 -15.60 7.01
CA MET A 85 9.64 -15.88 5.57
C MET A 85 8.47 -16.77 5.12
N LYS A 86 8.14 -17.80 5.91
CA LYS A 86 7.02 -18.69 5.63
C LYS A 86 5.69 -17.93 5.62
N ALA A 87 5.49 -17.04 6.59
CA ALA A 87 4.31 -16.17 6.67
C ALA A 87 4.25 -15.21 5.47
N ALA A 88 5.37 -14.62 5.07
CA ALA A 88 5.45 -13.76 3.90
C ALA A 88 5.10 -14.48 2.59
N VAL A 89 5.57 -15.72 2.41
CA VAL A 89 5.19 -16.56 1.26
C VAL A 89 3.70 -16.88 1.28
N LYS A 90 3.14 -17.23 2.45
CA LYS A 90 1.70 -17.45 2.61
C LYS A 90 0.90 -16.18 2.27
N ALA A 91 1.38 -15.01 2.69
CA ALA A 91 0.77 -13.71 2.41
C ALA A 91 0.77 -13.38 0.91
N ALA A 92 1.90 -13.62 0.23
CA ALA A 92 2.01 -13.45 -1.22
C ALA A 92 1.05 -14.38 -1.98
N LEU A 93 1.01 -15.67 -1.62
CA LEU A 93 0.09 -16.64 -2.22
C LEU A 93 -1.37 -16.26 -1.99
N ASN A 94 -1.73 -15.76 -0.81
CA ASN A 94 -3.06 -15.20 -0.55
C ASN A 94 -3.36 -14.05 -1.51
N ALA A 95 -2.48 -13.05 -1.63
CA ALA A 95 -2.71 -11.89 -2.47
C ALA A 95 -2.79 -12.21 -3.97
N LEU A 96 -2.09 -13.24 -4.44
CA LEU A 96 -2.10 -13.71 -5.83
C LEU A 96 -3.31 -14.60 -6.15
N SER A 97 -3.98 -15.17 -5.14
CA SER A 97 -5.12 -16.05 -5.33
C SER A 97 -6.41 -15.26 -5.61
N ASP A 98 -7.22 -15.75 -6.56
CA ASP A 98 -8.57 -15.21 -6.82
C ASP A 98 -9.54 -15.40 -5.63
N LYS A 99 -9.22 -16.31 -4.71
CA LYS A 99 -9.99 -16.55 -3.48
C LYS A 99 -9.31 -15.99 -2.23
N GLY A 100 -8.23 -15.25 -2.40
CA GLY A 100 -7.50 -14.61 -1.31
C GLY A 100 -8.34 -13.59 -0.58
N LYS A 101 -8.13 -13.46 0.74
CA LYS A 101 -8.71 -12.37 1.51
C LYS A 101 -7.91 -11.09 1.29
N ASP A 102 -8.59 -9.97 1.13
CA ASP A 102 -7.97 -8.65 1.04
C ASP A 102 -7.74 -8.06 2.43
N TYR A 103 -6.52 -8.19 2.95
CA TYR A 103 -6.17 -7.66 4.28
C TYR A 103 -5.90 -6.16 4.26
N ALA A 104 -5.72 -5.55 3.09
CA ALA A 104 -5.67 -4.09 2.95
C ALA A 104 -7.07 -3.47 2.85
N ASN A 105 -8.13 -4.29 2.74
CA ASN A 105 -9.52 -3.86 2.69
C ASN A 105 -9.80 -2.73 1.67
N GLY A 106 -9.31 -2.91 0.44
CA GLY A 106 -9.42 -1.91 -0.64
C GLY A 106 -8.37 -0.80 -0.61
N GLY A 107 -7.43 -0.80 0.33
CA GLY A 107 -6.33 0.18 0.40
C GLY A 107 -5.44 0.15 -0.85
N TYR A 108 -5.03 1.31 -1.34
CA TYR A 108 -4.09 1.47 -2.46
C TYR A 108 -2.70 1.90 -2.01
N PHE A 109 -2.57 2.29 -0.75
CA PHE A 109 -1.35 2.80 -0.14
C PHE A 109 -1.21 2.24 1.27
N TRP A 110 -0.01 2.34 1.83
CA TRP A 110 0.21 2.12 3.25
C TRP A 110 1.19 3.16 3.81
N ASP A 111 1.27 3.24 5.13
CA ASP A 111 2.31 3.93 5.87
C ASP A 111 2.72 3.10 7.09
N GLY A 112 4.00 3.20 7.45
CA GLY A 112 4.54 2.67 8.69
C GLY A 112 4.62 3.76 9.77
N ALA A 113 5.53 3.58 10.73
CA ALA A 113 5.68 4.49 11.86
C ALA A 113 6.13 5.92 11.48
N ASP A 114 6.62 6.11 10.26
CA ASP A 114 7.08 7.39 9.73
C ASP A 114 5.96 8.44 9.60
N VAL A 115 4.72 8.00 9.43
CA VAL A 115 3.54 8.89 9.48
C VAL A 115 3.42 9.60 10.82
N LYS A 116 3.86 8.96 11.92
CA LYS A 116 3.89 9.57 13.26
C LYS A 116 5.13 10.42 13.46
N SER A 117 6.32 9.89 13.16
CA SER A 117 7.58 10.59 13.45
C SER A 117 7.79 11.84 12.58
N ASN A 118 7.16 11.90 11.40
CA ASN A 118 7.21 13.05 10.49
C ASN A 118 5.82 13.67 10.24
N TYR A 119 4.89 13.53 11.18
CA TYR A 119 3.47 13.86 10.99
C TYR A 119 3.21 15.19 10.25
N ALA A 120 3.78 16.30 10.72
CA ALA A 120 3.51 17.62 10.16
C ALA A 120 3.91 17.78 8.68
N LYS A 121 4.92 17.03 8.21
CA LYS A 121 5.45 17.09 6.84
C LYS A 121 5.17 15.83 6.04
N HIS A 122 4.49 14.85 6.63
CA HIS A 122 4.23 13.57 5.98
C HIS A 122 3.35 13.78 4.74
N PRO A 123 3.71 13.25 3.54
CA PRO A 123 3.05 13.57 2.28
C PRO A 123 1.53 13.34 2.26
N LYS A 124 1.05 12.32 2.96
CA LYS A 124 -0.41 12.07 3.08
C LYS A 124 -1.07 13.01 4.08
N VAL A 125 -0.43 13.27 5.23
CA VAL A 125 -0.97 14.14 6.29
C VAL A 125 -1.12 15.58 5.79
N VAL A 126 -0.18 16.09 5.01
CA VAL A 126 -0.28 17.45 4.43
C VAL A 126 -1.42 17.60 3.41
N LYS A 127 -1.94 16.49 2.87
CA LYS A 127 -3.12 16.44 1.98
C LYS A 127 -4.42 16.08 2.72
N GLY A 128 -4.33 15.77 4.01
CA GLY A 128 -5.44 15.37 4.86
C GLY A 128 -5.65 13.87 4.92
N ILE A 129 -5.81 13.37 6.16
CA ILE A 129 -6.01 11.96 6.50
C ILE A 129 -7.17 11.80 7.48
N HIS A 130 -7.93 10.72 7.33
CA HIS A 130 -9.02 10.39 8.24
C HIS A 130 -9.03 8.89 8.58
N PHE A 131 -9.12 8.55 9.86
CA PHE A 131 -9.33 7.18 10.31
C PHE A 131 -10.82 6.82 10.29
N THR A 132 -11.19 5.82 9.48
CA THR A 132 -12.59 5.36 9.35
C THR A 132 -13.04 4.48 10.51
N ASP A 133 -12.09 3.91 11.24
CA ASP A 133 -12.28 3.09 12.43
C ASP A 133 -11.16 3.43 13.42
N GLU A 134 -11.49 3.54 14.70
CA GLU A 134 -10.52 3.88 15.75
C GLU A 134 -9.40 2.84 15.85
N SER A 135 -9.70 1.57 15.60
CA SER A 135 -8.72 0.47 15.59
C SER A 135 -7.66 0.62 14.49
N HIS A 136 -7.94 1.42 13.45
CA HIS A 136 -6.94 1.72 12.41
C HIS A 136 -5.87 2.70 12.90
N ASN A 137 -6.13 3.47 13.96
CA ASN A 137 -5.20 4.48 14.48
C ASN A 137 -4.17 3.87 15.45
N ILE A 138 -3.44 2.86 14.99
CA ILE A 138 -2.42 2.13 15.77
C ILE A 138 -1.27 3.03 16.28
N TYR A 139 -1.14 4.24 15.74
CA TYR A 139 -0.12 5.21 16.12
C TYR A 139 -0.63 6.35 17.00
N GLN A 140 -1.93 6.41 17.28
CA GLN A 140 -2.58 7.46 18.08
C GLN A 140 -2.25 8.87 17.58
N ILE A 141 -2.35 9.07 16.26
CA ILE A 141 -2.15 10.38 15.63
C ILE A 141 -3.50 11.02 15.32
N ALA A 142 -3.54 12.35 15.23
CA ALA A 142 -4.77 13.06 14.93
C ALA A 142 -5.20 12.85 13.46
N ASN A 143 -6.52 12.88 13.22
CA ASN A 143 -7.06 13.20 11.90
C ASN A 143 -6.60 14.60 11.48
N LYS A 144 -6.56 14.86 10.17
CA LYS A 144 -6.28 16.19 9.65
C LYS A 144 -7.13 16.46 8.43
N ASP A 145 -8.01 17.43 8.55
CA ASP A 145 -8.80 17.93 7.41
C ASP A 145 -7.97 18.97 6.64
N VAL A 146 -7.93 18.79 5.33
CA VAL A 146 -7.31 19.71 4.37
C VAL A 146 -8.31 19.84 3.22
N PRO A 147 -9.33 20.69 3.39
CA PRO A 147 -10.40 20.77 2.42
C PRO A 147 -9.91 21.32 1.09
N GLY A 148 -10.53 20.85 0.01
CA GLY A 148 -10.23 21.28 -1.35
C GLY A 148 -11.46 21.30 -2.25
N GLU A 149 -11.30 21.93 -3.40
CA GLU A 149 -12.33 22.07 -4.41
C GLU A 149 -11.69 21.98 -5.80
N GLU A 150 -12.34 21.27 -6.71
CA GLU A 150 -11.96 21.20 -8.13
C GLU A 150 -13.03 21.88 -8.98
N PHE A 151 -12.62 22.51 -10.07
CA PHE A 151 -13.52 23.20 -11.00
C PHE A 151 -13.46 22.56 -12.39
N TYR A 152 -14.53 22.67 -13.17
CA TYR A 152 -14.50 22.24 -14.57
C TYR A 152 -13.48 23.03 -15.37
N ARG A 153 -12.92 22.41 -16.41
CA ARG A 153 -12.01 23.08 -17.36
C ARG A 153 -12.75 23.39 -18.66
N ASP A 154 -12.47 24.55 -19.23
CA ASP A 154 -12.96 24.89 -20.57
C ASP A 154 -12.19 24.17 -21.67
N LYS A 155 -12.58 24.41 -22.93
CA LYS A 155 -11.91 23.84 -24.11
C LYS A 155 -10.43 24.22 -24.24
N ASP A 156 -10.00 25.29 -23.58
CA ASP A 156 -8.63 25.81 -23.58
C ASP A 156 -7.87 25.37 -22.30
N ASN A 157 -8.42 24.40 -21.56
CA ASN A 157 -7.88 23.80 -20.34
C ASN A 157 -7.78 24.76 -19.13
N LYS A 158 -8.48 25.90 -19.17
CA LYS A 158 -8.51 26.87 -18.07
C LYS A 158 -9.61 26.51 -17.07
N LEU A 159 -9.36 26.75 -15.78
CA LEU A 159 -10.37 26.55 -14.74
C LEU A 159 -11.54 27.51 -14.96
N THR A 160 -12.74 26.95 -14.94
CA THR A 160 -14.00 27.71 -14.95
C THR A 160 -14.39 28.09 -13.52
N LYS A 161 -15.48 28.85 -13.38
CA LYS A 161 -16.09 29.15 -12.07
C LYS A 161 -17.07 28.07 -11.60
N THR A 162 -17.30 27.03 -12.40
CA THR A 162 -18.25 25.97 -12.07
C THR A 162 -17.55 24.90 -11.26
N SER A 163 -17.94 24.79 -9.98
CA SER A 163 -17.44 23.75 -9.09
C SER A 163 -17.79 22.37 -9.64
N ARG A 164 -16.80 21.48 -9.65
CA ARG A 164 -16.97 20.07 -9.98
C ARG A 164 -17.18 19.23 -8.73
N GLY A 165 -16.63 19.65 -7.60
CA GLY A 165 -16.83 19.00 -6.31
C GLY A 165 -15.83 19.46 -5.25
N LYS A 166 -16.17 19.18 -4.00
CA LYS A 166 -15.38 19.50 -2.81
C LYS A 166 -15.05 18.23 -2.04
N TRP A 167 -14.00 18.28 -1.22
CA TRP A 167 -13.64 17.24 -0.27
C TRP A 167 -13.04 17.87 0.98
N ASP A 168 -13.07 17.16 2.11
CA ASP A 168 -12.52 17.63 3.39
C ASP A 168 -11.13 17.06 3.67
N TYR A 169 -10.83 15.87 3.15
CA TYR A 169 -9.54 15.19 3.25
C TYR A 169 -9.33 14.27 2.04
N VAL A 170 -8.08 13.90 1.77
CA VAL A 170 -7.74 13.10 0.58
C VAL A 170 -7.67 11.60 0.88
N TYR A 171 -7.19 11.20 2.05
CA TYR A 171 -6.95 9.79 2.37
C TYR A 171 -7.83 9.32 3.53
N GLU A 172 -8.36 8.11 3.41
CA GLU A 172 -9.04 7.42 4.51
C GLU A 172 -8.47 6.04 4.78
N SER A 173 -8.40 5.67 6.06
CA SER A 173 -7.87 4.36 6.45
C SER A 173 -8.84 3.25 6.05
N THR A 174 -8.30 2.08 5.75
CA THR A 174 -9.07 0.89 5.35
C THR A 174 -8.84 -0.31 6.25
N ALA A 175 -7.64 -0.41 6.82
CA ALA A 175 -7.23 -1.45 7.76
C ALA A 175 -5.96 -0.99 8.50
N ALA A 176 -5.63 -1.63 9.61
CA ALA A 176 -4.30 -1.56 10.20
C ALA A 176 -3.90 -2.92 10.79
N TRP A 177 -2.65 -3.32 10.59
CA TRP A 177 -2.10 -4.58 11.08
C TRP A 177 -0.64 -4.41 11.43
N GLY A 178 -0.20 -5.01 12.55
CA GLY A 178 1.19 -4.92 12.99
C GLY A 178 1.64 -3.47 13.15
N GLY A 179 2.55 -3.02 12.30
CA GLY A 179 3.05 -1.64 12.22
C GLY A 179 2.68 -0.94 10.91
N THR A 180 1.53 -1.26 10.32
CA THR A 180 1.14 -0.70 9.02
C THR A 180 -0.32 -0.25 9.03
N ILE A 181 -0.56 0.97 8.54
CA ILE A 181 -1.91 1.49 8.25
C ILE A 181 -2.11 1.51 6.74
N PHE A 182 -3.25 1.01 6.27
CA PHE A 182 -3.63 0.98 4.87
C PHE A 182 -4.60 2.12 4.56
N TRP A 183 -4.45 2.72 3.37
CA TRP A 183 -5.18 3.90 2.95
C TRP A 183 -5.72 3.76 1.55
N LYS A 184 -6.85 4.40 1.28
CA LYS A 184 -7.34 4.70 -0.07
C LYS A 184 -7.66 6.18 -0.19
N TYR A 185 -7.89 6.62 -1.42
CA TYR A 185 -8.47 7.94 -1.65
C TYR A 185 -9.91 8.00 -1.20
N ASN A 186 -10.30 9.13 -0.60
CA ASN A 186 -11.68 9.44 -0.28
C ASN A 186 -12.53 9.60 -1.55
N ASP A 187 -13.77 9.13 -1.51
CA ASP A 187 -14.67 9.12 -2.66
C ASP A 187 -15.01 10.53 -3.17
N ASN A 188 -15.13 11.52 -2.28
CA ASN A 188 -15.43 12.89 -2.69
C ASN A 188 -14.25 13.51 -3.44
N PHE A 189 -13.02 13.26 -2.97
CA PHE A 189 -11.81 13.66 -3.69
C PHE A 189 -11.74 13.02 -5.09
N LEU A 190 -12.02 11.71 -5.20
CA LEU A 190 -12.03 11.02 -6.49
C LEU A 190 -13.10 11.56 -7.44
N LYS A 191 -14.33 11.79 -6.95
CA LYS A 191 -15.44 12.34 -7.75
C LYS A 191 -15.12 13.75 -8.24
N ALA A 192 -14.62 14.61 -7.34
CA ALA A 192 -14.30 15.99 -7.64
C ALA A 192 -13.16 16.11 -8.66
N THR A 193 -12.09 15.33 -8.49
CA THR A 193 -10.87 15.45 -9.32
C THR A 193 -10.88 14.55 -10.55
N GLY A 194 -11.66 13.48 -10.57
CA GLY A 194 -11.57 12.43 -11.60
C GLY A 194 -10.25 11.67 -11.53
N ASN A 195 -9.54 11.77 -10.40
CA ASN A 195 -8.32 11.02 -10.18
C ASN A 195 -8.62 9.51 -10.17
N LYS A 196 -7.59 8.71 -10.45
CA LYS A 196 -7.70 7.26 -10.34
C LYS A 196 -7.43 6.83 -8.90
N PRO A 197 -8.08 5.76 -8.39
CA PRO A 197 -7.85 5.26 -7.02
C PRO A 197 -6.40 4.90 -6.67
N HIS A 198 -5.56 4.65 -7.69
CA HIS A 198 -4.20 4.11 -7.58
C HIS A 198 -3.09 5.13 -7.82
N ASN A 199 -3.43 6.37 -8.18
CA ASN A 199 -2.47 7.38 -8.64
C ASN A 199 -1.58 7.91 -7.53
#